data_AF-A0A6N2EGW3-F1
#
_entry.id   AF-A0A6N2EGW3-F1
#
_cell.length_a   1.000
_cell.length_b   1.000
_cell.length_c   1.000
_cell.angle_alpha   90.00
_cell.angle_beta   90.00
_cell.angle_gamma   90.00
#
_symmetry.space_group_name_H-M   'P 1'
#
loop_
_entity.id
_entity.type
_entity.pdbx_description
1 polymer ?
#
loop_
_entity_poly.entity_id
_entity_poly.type
_entity_poly.pdbx_seq_one_letter_code
_entity_poly.pdbx_strand_id
1 'polypeptide(L)' 'MPAPSGTPQQRATLDAIQLMLRDLHTRHDDIRHRAAFRGCTRELLDVQQELVDYLLAKKGELMGQSCPEGQSQPSYTAYL' A
#
# COMPACT_ATOMS: atom_id res chain seq x y z
N MET A 1 20.23 19.19 10.06
CA MET A 1 19.72 18.19 9.10
C MET A 1 19.17 17.03 9.92
N PRO A 2 17.85 16.80 10.01
CA PRO A 2 17.33 15.65 10.74
C PRO A 2 17.76 14.36 10.04
N ALA A 3 18.28 13.41 10.81
CA ALA A 3 18.70 12.10 10.33
C ALA A 3 17.49 11.28 9.85
N PRO A 4 17.63 10.40 8.84
CA PRO A 4 16.56 9.50 8.45
C PRO A 4 16.26 8.55 9.62
N SER A 5 15.12 8.76 10.28
CA SER A 5 14.68 8.06 11.49
C SER A 5 14.09 6.67 11.18
N GLY A 6 14.73 5.91 10.29
CA GLY A 6 14.32 4.56 9.91
C GLY A 6 15.38 3.52 10.27
N THR A 7 14.97 2.41 10.89
CA THR A 7 15.86 1.27 11.14
C THR A 7 16.35 0.67 9.81
N PRO A 8 17.53 0.02 9.77
CA PRO A 8 18.02 -0.65 8.54
C PRO A 8 16.98 -1.61 7.94
N GLN A 9 16.23 -2.30 8.80
CA GLN A 9 15.14 -3.19 8.41
C GLN A 9 13.98 -2.46 7.73
N GLN A 10 13.60 -1.28 8.23
CA GLN A 10 12.56 -0.44 7.61
C GLN A 10 12.99 0.02 6.21
N ARG A 11 14.27 0.41 6.04
CA ARG A 11 14.80 0.81 4.73
C ARG A 11 14.78 -0.34 3.72
N ALA A 12 15.26 -1.52 4.12
CA ALA A 12 15.18 -2.72 3.29
C ALA A 12 13.73 -3.10 2.92
N THR A 13 12.79 -2.92 3.86
CA THR A 13 11.35 -3.16 3.61
C THR A 13 10.78 -2.15 2.62
N LEU A 14 11.14 -0.87 2.73
CA LEU A 14 10.72 0.17 1.78
C LEU A 14 11.27 -0.09 0.38
N ASP A 15 12.53 -0.51 0.26
CA ASP A 15 13.14 -0.86 -1.03
C ASP A 15 12.42 -2.06 -1.66
N ALA A 16 12.11 -3.09 -0.85
CA ALA A 16 11.33 -4.24 -1.30
C ALA A 16 9.92 -3.83 -1.79
N ILE A 17 9.24 -2.93 -1.07
CA ILE A 17 7.93 -2.40 -1.49
C ILE A 17 8.04 -1.65 -2.83
N GLN A 18 9.08 -0.85 -3.02
CA GLN A 18 9.30 -0.14 -4.30
C GLN A 18 9.53 -1.10 -5.46
N LEU A 19 10.31 -2.17 -5.25
CA LEU A 19 10.52 -3.20 -6.26
C LEU A 19 9.21 -3.92 -6.62
N MET A 20 8.40 -4.28 -5.62
CA MET A 20 7.09 -4.92 -5.84
C MET A 20 6.13 -4.01 -6.61
N LEU A 21 6.05 -2.72 -6.26
CA LEU A 21 5.21 -1.76 -6.98
C LEU A 21 5.66 -1.60 -8.45
N ARG A 22 6.96 -1.62 -8.71
CA ARG A 22 7.49 -1.56 -10.08
C ARG A 22 7.13 -2.82 -10.86
N ASP A 23 7.25 -3.99 -10.24
CA ASP A 23 6.88 -5.26 -10.87
C ASP A 23 5.39 -5.31 -11.20
N LEU A 24 4.53 -4.90 -10.27
CA LEU A 24 3.08 -4.84 -10.49
C LEU A 24 2.70 -3.87 -11.63
N HIS A 25 3.39 -2.74 -11.79
CA HIS A 25 3.13 -1.84 -12.93
C HIS A 25 3.76 -2.31 -14.24
N THR A 26 4.64 -3.30 -14.20
CA THR A 26 5.26 -3.84 -15.39
C THR A 26 4.22 -4.62 -16.20
N ARG A 27 4.21 -4.38 -17.50
CA ARG A 27 3.34 -5.11 -18.41
C ARG A 27 3.86 -6.54 -18.59
N HIS A 28 3.26 -7.49 -17.88
CA HIS A 28 3.55 -8.92 -18.02
C HIS A 28 2.66 -9.56 -19.09
N ASP A 29 3.08 -9.52 -20.36
CA ASP A 29 2.27 -10.01 -21.48
C ASP A 29 1.88 -11.49 -21.34
N ASP A 30 2.76 -12.35 -20.81
CA ASP A 30 2.45 -13.78 -20.57
C ASP A 30 1.28 -13.98 -19.59
N ILE A 31 1.27 -13.22 -18.49
CA ILE A 31 0.21 -13.29 -17.47
C ILE A 31 -1.09 -12.76 -18.06
N ARG A 32 -1.04 -11.64 -18.79
CA ARG A 32 -2.21 -11.04 -19.44
C ARG A 32 -2.83 -11.94 -20.50
N HIS A 33 -2.00 -12.60 -21.32
CA HIS A 33 -2.47 -13.58 -22.29
C HIS A 33 -3.16 -14.77 -21.61
N ARG A 34 -2.58 -15.30 -20.53
CA ARG A 34 -3.19 -16.40 -19.76
C ARG A 34 -4.52 -15.99 -19.13
N ALA A 35 -4.61 -14.76 -18.59
CA ALA A 35 -5.83 -14.24 -18.01
C ALA A 35 -6.91 -14.03 -19.08
N ALA A 36 -6.55 -13.47 -20.24
CA ALA A 36 -7.46 -13.32 -21.38
C ALA A 36 -7.96 -14.68 -21.89
N PHE A 37 -7.07 -15.65 -22.02
CA PHE A 37 -7.43 -17.02 -22.43
C PHE A 37 -8.39 -17.70 -21.44
N ARG A 38 -8.22 -17.44 -20.13
CA ARG A 38 -9.10 -17.96 -19.08
C ARG A 38 -10.36 -17.11 -18.87
N GLY A 39 -10.48 -15.96 -19.53
CA GLY A 39 -11.58 -15.03 -19.34
C GLY A 39 -11.56 -14.28 -18.00
N CYS A 40 -10.43 -14.26 -17.28
CA CYS A 40 -10.28 -13.64 -15.96
C CYS A 40 -9.46 -12.33 -15.98
N THR A 41 -9.49 -11.59 -17.09
CA THR A 41 -8.70 -10.36 -17.25
C THR A 41 -9.13 -9.27 -16.26
N ARG A 42 -10.42 -9.16 -15.94
CA ARG A 42 -10.91 -8.11 -15.04
C ARG A 42 -10.47 -8.38 -13.61
N GLU A 43 -10.64 -9.62 -13.16
CA GLU A 43 -10.23 -10.11 -11.85
C GLU A 43 -8.72 -9.97 -11.65
N LEU A 44 -7.92 -10.21 -12.70
CA LEU A 44 -6.49 -9.96 -12.66
C LEU A 44 -6.18 -8.47 -12.37
N LEU A 45 -6.86 -7.55 -13.05
CA LEU A 45 -6.66 -6.12 -12.87
C LEU A 45 -7.15 -5.63 -11.51
N ASP A 46 -8.29 -6.15 -11.04
CA ASP A 46 -8.86 -5.83 -9.73
C ASP A 46 -7.88 -6.25 -8.63
N VAL A 47 -7.37 -7.49 -8.66
CA VAL A 47 -6.37 -7.98 -7.69
C VAL A 47 -5.05 -7.21 -7.80
N GLN A 48 -4.61 -6.85 -9.01
CA GLN A 48 -3.41 -6.04 -9.20
C GLN A 48 -3.57 -4.67 -8.53
N GLN A 49 -4.73 -4.03 -8.67
CA GLN A 49 -5.01 -2.74 -8.05
C GLN A 49 -5.05 -2.86 -6.52
N GLU A 50 -5.72 -3.87 -5.98
CA GLU A 50 -5.76 -4.14 -4.53
C GLU A 50 -4.35 -4.30 -3.93
N LEU A 51 -3.46 -5.02 -4.64
CA LEU A 51 -2.07 -5.20 -4.21
C LEU A 51 -1.27 -3.88 -4.25
N VAL A 52 -1.50 -3.04 -5.26
CA VAL A 52 -0.87 -1.71 -5.34
C VAL A 52 -1.31 -0.84 -4.16
N ASP A 53 -2.61 -0.79 -3.88
CA ASP A 53 -3.16 0.02 -2.79
C ASP A 53 -2.63 -0.46 -1.42
N TYR A 54 -2.60 -1.77 -1.20
CA TYR A 54 -2.01 -2.36 0.01
C TYR A 54 -0.54 -1.97 0.20
N LEU A 55 0.27 -2.07 -0.87
CA LEU A 55 1.70 -1.74 -0.81
C LEU A 55 1.93 -0.24 -0.59
N LEU A 56 1.09 0.62 -1.16
CA LEU A 56 1.14 2.07 -0.93
C LEU A 56 0.77 2.44 0.51
N ALA A 57 -0.30 1.84 1.06
CA ALA A 57 -0.69 2.03 2.45
C ALA A 57 0.43 1.59 3.41
N LYS A 58 0.97 0.38 3.20
CA LYS A 58 2.08 -0.16 4.00
C LYS A 58 3.32 0.72 3.93
N LYS A 59 3.61 1.31 2.76
CA LYS A 59 4.71 2.28 2.59
C LYS A 59 4.46 3.54 3.43
N GLY A 60 3.24 4.06 3.45
CA GLY A 60 2.84 5.21 4.26
C GLY A 60 3.02 4.97 5.76
N GLU A 61 2.56 3.81 6.24
CA GLU A 61 2.74 3.38 7.64
C GLU A 61 4.23 3.34 8.03
N LEU A 62 5.07 2.75 7.18
CA LEU A 62 6.52 2.66 7.40
C LEU A 62 7.23 4.02 7.37
N MET A 63 6.70 5.00 6.63
CA MET A 63 7.23 6.36 6.58
C MET A 63 6.68 7.26 7.70
N GLY A 64 5.85 6.74 8.61
CA GLY A 64 5.27 7.51 9.71
C GLY A 64 4.12 8.43 9.26
N GLN A 65 3.53 8.17 8.09
CA GLN A 65 2.22 8.70 7.73
C GLN A 65 1.15 7.77 8.31
N SER A 66 1.04 7.75 9.64
CA SER A 66 -0.26 7.47 10.23
C SER A 66 -1.19 8.58 9.75
N CYS A 67 -2.32 8.22 9.15
CA CYS A 67 -3.47 9.13 9.14
C CYS A 67 -3.60 9.68 10.56
N PRO A 68 -3.75 10.99 10.76
CA PRO A 68 -4.03 11.49 12.09
C PRO A 68 -5.36 10.87 12.51
N GLU A 69 -5.27 9.94 13.46
CA GLU A 69 -6.36 9.46 14.27
C GLU A 69 -6.87 10.68 15.04
N GLY A 70 -7.78 11.42 14.39
CA GLY A 70 -8.40 12.61 14.93
C GLY A 70 -9.32 12.23 16.08
N GLN A 71 -8.77 12.23 17.28
CA GLN A 71 -9.51 12.22 18.53
C GLN A 71 -10.62 13.28 18.51
N SER A 72 -11.86 12.82 18.51
CA SER A 72 -12.98 13.52 19.12
C SER A 72 -13.92 12.48 19.70
N GLN A 73 -13.63 12.06 20.93
CA GLN A 73 -14.71 11.65 21.81
C GLN A 73 -15.48 12.92 22.19
N PRO A 74 -16.75 13.11 21.78
CA PRO A 74 -17.59 14.08 22.43
C PRO A 74 -17.85 13.60 23.87
N SER A 75 -17.21 14.27 24.84
CA SER A 75 -17.50 14.09 26.27
C SER A 75 -18.95 14.42 26.53
N TYR A 76 -19.79 13.40 26.80
CA TYR A 76 -21.18 13.57 27.17
C TYR A 76 -21.28 13.95 28.66
N THR A 77 -20.79 15.14 29.01
CA THR A 77 -20.91 15.72 30.36
C THR A 77 -21.37 17.17 30.23
N ALA A 78 -22.55 17.36 29.67
CA ALA A 78 -23.18 18.69 29.52
C ALA A 78 -24.67 18.69 29.91
N TYR A 79 -25.12 17.73 30.71
CA TYR A 79 -26.47 17.75 31.28
C TYR A 79 -26.37 17.56 32.81
N LEU A 80 -25.98 18.65 33.48
CA LEU A 80 -26.27 18.91 34.90
C LEU A 80 -26.82 20.33 35.00
#